data_AF-A0A6I4NIL8-F1
#
_entry.id   AF-A0A6I4NIL8-F1
#
_cell.length_a   1.000
_cell.length_b   1.000
_cell.length_c   1.000
_cell.angle_alpha   90.00
_cell.angle_beta   90.00
_cell.angle_gamma   90.00
#
_symmetry.space_group_name_H-M   'P 1'
#
loop_
_entity.id
_entity.type
_entity.pdbx_description
1 polymer ?
#
loop_
_entity_poly.entity_id
_entity_poly.type
_entity_poly.pdbx_seq_one_letter_code
_entity_poly.pdbx_strand_id
1 'polypeptide(L)'
;MHATRVLSRIGVLSRIGVLSRAGVLAGAALLALAGSAGVAFADGAEDGDKPTEAGTSFRTATAIQPDQEATAEASTGDYLYWSFPADIGQRPTVHATVKLPDAAARHGDSTWQVDVYDGLRRHQACRIGAQTRTAAQDAATVELSCTLRTVRGWSEPWANDPLPGTYYARVTVTGLKADDLGLPMRASTTVTSSDAGGAQAVDGALAEPLVPGAGTKMAAASGEPEDGWASGLWSSRWLWTAGGGVLGALAGIGGYCLTRGSGRPARVPAGI
;
A
#
# COMPACT_ATOMS: atom_id res chain seq x y z
N MET A 1 -52.66 -14.81 58.25
CA MET A 1 -53.55 -15.31 57.18
C MET A 1 -52.72 -16.25 56.32
N HIS A 2 -52.80 -17.53 56.63
CA HIS A 2 -52.13 -18.64 55.96
C HIS A 2 -53.20 -19.47 55.27
N ALA A 3 -52.98 -19.78 53.99
CA ALA A 3 -53.63 -20.88 53.28
C ALA A 3 -52.88 -21.12 51.96
N THR A 4 -52.65 -22.30 51.41
CA THR A 4 -52.62 -23.69 51.85
C THR A 4 -51.91 -24.44 50.72
N ARG A 5 -51.13 -25.47 51.05
CA ARG A 5 -50.50 -26.44 50.13
C ARG A 5 -51.51 -27.09 49.18
N VAL A 6 -51.06 -27.49 47.96
CA VAL A 6 -51.41 -28.81 47.38
C VAL A 6 -50.23 -29.34 46.55
N LEU A 7 -49.73 -30.52 46.93
CA LEU A 7 -48.86 -31.38 46.12
C LEU A 7 -49.67 -32.00 44.97
N SER A 8 -49.05 -32.23 43.80
CA SER A 8 -49.31 -33.49 43.10
C SER A 8 -48.10 -33.95 42.30
N ARG A 9 -47.82 -35.23 42.44
CA ARG A 9 -46.73 -36.02 41.86
C ARG A 9 -47.30 -36.88 40.72
N ILE A 10 -46.50 -37.03 39.67
CA ILE A 10 -46.27 -38.26 38.88
C ILE A 10 -47.41 -38.78 37.99
N GLY A 11 -47.09 -38.83 36.70
CA GLY A 11 -47.52 -39.84 35.73
C GLY A 11 -47.50 -39.27 34.31
N VAL A 12 -47.23 -39.97 33.21
CA VAL A 12 -46.79 -41.32 32.87
C VAL A 12 -46.38 -41.22 31.38
N LEU A 13 -45.44 -42.08 30.97
CA LEU A 13 -45.03 -42.51 29.63
C LEU A 13 -45.97 -42.26 28.42
N SER A 14 -45.40 -41.87 27.27
CA SER A 14 -45.35 -42.64 25.99
C SER A 14 -45.02 -41.68 24.82
N ARG A 15 -43.86 -41.82 24.16
CA ARG A 15 -43.57 -42.62 22.95
C ARG A 15 -43.89 -41.93 21.60
N ILE A 16 -42.81 -41.80 20.81
CA ILE A 16 -42.72 -41.91 19.33
C ILE A 16 -43.05 -40.67 18.50
N GLY A 17 -42.10 -40.28 17.61
CA GLY A 17 -42.43 -39.51 16.40
C GLY A 17 -41.35 -38.56 15.86
N VAL A 18 -40.25 -39.11 15.33
CA VAL A 18 -39.58 -38.75 14.06
C VAL A 18 -39.83 -37.35 13.43
N LEU A 19 -38.72 -36.63 13.20
CA LEU A 19 -38.40 -35.58 12.22
C LEU A 19 -39.40 -34.42 11.98
N SER A 20 -38.93 -33.17 12.16
CA SER A 20 -38.57 -32.30 11.02
C SER A 20 -38.06 -30.91 11.45
N ARG A 21 -37.15 -30.41 10.61
CA ARG A 21 -36.50 -29.09 10.54
C ARG A 21 -37.40 -27.90 10.90
N ALA A 22 -36.95 -27.05 11.83
CA ALA A 22 -37.16 -25.59 11.81
C ALA A 22 -36.28 -24.96 12.90
N GLY A 23 -35.33 -24.11 12.52
CA GLY A 23 -34.42 -23.48 13.47
C GLY A 23 -33.62 -22.37 12.81
N VAL A 24 -34.30 -21.34 12.31
CA VAL A 24 -33.70 -20.04 12.02
C VAL A 24 -34.69 -18.99 12.50
N LEU A 25 -34.15 -17.98 13.20
CA LEU A 25 -34.72 -16.67 13.59
C LEU A 25 -34.79 -16.44 15.10
N ALA A 26 -33.66 -16.00 15.67
CA ALA A 26 -33.64 -15.00 16.75
C ALA A 26 -32.19 -14.51 16.95
N GLY A 27 -31.91 -13.24 16.64
CA GLY A 27 -30.61 -12.64 16.96
C GLY A 27 -30.22 -11.46 16.08
N ALA A 28 -31.09 -10.47 15.88
CA ALA A 28 -30.72 -9.20 15.26
C ALA A 28 -31.38 -8.05 16.03
N ALA A 29 -30.82 -7.72 17.18
CA ALA A 29 -31.05 -6.45 17.87
C ALA A 29 -29.91 -6.23 18.86
N LEU A 30 -28.93 -5.41 18.46
CA LEU A 30 -28.05 -4.56 19.27
C LEU A 30 -26.77 -4.31 18.48
N LEU A 31 -26.68 -3.14 17.84
CA LEU A 31 -25.45 -2.37 17.58
C LEU A 31 -25.86 -1.09 16.83
N ALA A 32 -26.43 -0.16 17.57
CA ALA A 32 -26.46 1.25 17.20
C ALA A 32 -25.44 1.99 18.07
N LEU A 33 -24.75 2.96 17.45
CA LEU A 33 -23.70 3.85 17.97
C LEU A 33 -22.25 3.34 17.89
N ALA A 34 -21.74 3.23 16.67
CA ALA A 34 -20.38 3.69 16.39
C ALA A 34 -20.48 4.72 15.25
N GLY A 35 -20.38 6.00 15.60
CA GLY A 35 -20.33 7.09 14.62
C GLY A 35 -19.06 6.95 13.80
N SER A 36 -19.22 6.62 12.52
CA SER A 36 -18.18 6.88 11.53
C SER A 36 -18.10 8.40 11.36
N ALA A 37 -16.98 8.97 11.80
CA ALA A 37 -16.52 10.24 11.26
C ALA A 37 -16.20 10.02 9.78
N GLY A 38 -17.24 10.00 8.94
CA GLY A 38 -17.11 10.03 7.51
C GLY A 38 -16.53 11.39 7.13
N VAL A 39 -15.31 11.39 6.63
CA VAL A 39 -14.78 12.51 5.86
C VAL A 39 -15.77 12.79 4.72
N ALA A 40 -16.38 13.97 4.74
CA ALA A 40 -17.21 14.44 3.66
C ALA A 40 -16.30 14.68 2.45
N PHE A 41 -16.21 13.71 1.55
CA PHE A 41 -15.83 14.01 0.18
C PHE A 41 -17.01 14.73 -0.45
N ALA A 42 -16.78 15.97 -0.86
CA ALA A 42 -17.70 16.66 -1.74
C ALA A 42 -17.74 15.86 -3.06
N ASP A 43 -18.79 15.07 -3.23
CA ASP A 43 -19.09 14.42 -4.50
C ASP A 43 -19.68 15.48 -5.42
N GLY A 44 -18.87 15.92 -6.36
CA GLY A 44 -19.17 17.02 -7.27
C GLY A 44 -18.02 17.17 -8.24
N ALA A 45 -17.88 16.21 -9.17
CA ALA A 45 -17.08 16.41 -10.37
C ALA A 45 -17.69 15.58 -11.50
N GLU A 46 -18.22 16.31 -12.48
CA GLU A 46 -18.56 15.83 -13.81
C GLU A 46 -17.34 15.16 -14.47
N ASP A 47 -17.60 14.27 -15.42
CA ASP A 47 -16.64 13.50 -16.22
C ASP A 47 -15.79 14.43 -17.11
N GLY A 48 -14.85 15.14 -16.48
CA GLY A 48 -13.78 15.91 -17.10
C GLY A 48 -12.45 15.53 -16.44
N ASP A 49 -11.37 15.53 -17.22
CA ASP A 49 -10.03 15.27 -16.70
C ASP A 49 -9.77 16.14 -15.46
N LYS A 50 -9.40 15.51 -14.35
CA LYS A 50 -9.08 16.22 -13.11
C LYS A 50 -7.94 17.21 -13.39
N PRO A 51 -8.00 18.45 -12.85
CA PRO A 51 -6.94 19.41 -13.03
C PRO A 51 -5.59 18.82 -12.62
N THR A 52 -4.59 18.96 -13.48
CA THR A 52 -3.21 18.52 -13.21
C THR A 52 -2.25 19.70 -13.02
N GLU A 53 -2.74 20.92 -13.22
CA GLU A 53 -1.98 22.16 -13.09
C GLU A 53 -1.40 22.30 -11.68
N ALA A 54 -0.12 22.68 -11.54
CA ALA A 54 0.52 22.81 -10.23
C ALA A 54 -0.17 23.83 -9.31
N GLY A 55 -0.14 23.53 -8.01
CA GLY A 55 -0.35 24.53 -6.98
C GLY A 55 0.88 25.38 -6.73
N THR A 56 0.72 26.51 -6.04
CA THR A 56 1.82 27.41 -5.65
C THR A 56 2.27 27.25 -4.19
N SER A 57 1.59 26.39 -3.42
CA SER A 57 1.88 26.13 -2.01
C SER A 57 1.48 24.71 -1.61
N PHE A 58 1.96 24.23 -0.45
CA PHE A 58 1.50 22.97 0.15
C PHE A 58 -0.03 22.86 0.28
N ARG A 59 -0.73 23.97 0.53
CA ARG A 59 -2.18 23.98 0.75
C ARG A 59 -2.97 23.94 -0.55
N THR A 60 -2.35 24.39 -1.64
CA THR A 60 -2.94 24.47 -2.98
C THR A 60 -2.37 23.43 -3.92
N ALA A 61 -1.52 22.53 -3.42
CA ALA A 61 -0.89 21.47 -4.20
C ALA A 61 -1.94 20.59 -4.85
N THR A 62 -1.82 20.43 -6.17
CA THR A 62 -2.79 19.67 -6.95
C THR A 62 -2.57 18.18 -6.77
N ALA A 63 -3.63 17.44 -6.46
CA ALA A 63 -3.55 16.00 -6.29
C ALA A 63 -3.44 15.31 -7.65
N ILE A 64 -2.41 14.49 -7.80
CA ILE A 64 -2.13 13.71 -9.02
C ILE A 64 -2.15 12.22 -8.70
N GLN A 65 -2.60 11.42 -9.66
CA GLN A 65 -2.57 9.97 -9.53
C GLN A 65 -1.18 9.43 -9.93
N PRO A 66 -0.78 8.25 -9.41
CA PRO A 66 0.37 7.54 -9.95
C PRO A 66 0.24 7.33 -11.46
N ASP A 67 1.37 7.44 -12.17
CA ASP A 67 1.51 7.29 -13.62
C ASP A 67 0.69 8.30 -14.46
N GLN A 68 0.14 9.34 -13.83
CA GLN A 68 -0.49 10.47 -14.48
C GLN A 68 0.53 11.58 -14.71
N GLU A 69 0.66 12.06 -15.95
CA GLU A 69 1.44 13.25 -16.24
C GLU A 69 0.68 14.51 -15.80
N ALA A 70 1.35 15.33 -15.01
CA ALA A 70 0.82 16.61 -14.55
C ALA A 70 1.69 17.75 -15.07
N THR A 71 1.06 18.85 -15.48
CA THR A 71 1.76 19.97 -16.12
C THR A 71 1.63 21.25 -15.31
N ALA A 72 2.45 22.25 -15.62
CA ALA A 72 2.28 23.60 -15.14
C ALA A 72 2.89 24.61 -16.11
N GLU A 73 2.15 25.67 -16.42
CA GLU A 73 2.70 26.90 -17.00
C GLU A 73 3.05 27.86 -15.87
N ALA A 74 4.30 28.28 -15.79
CA ALA A 74 4.77 29.09 -14.68
C ALA A 74 5.86 30.07 -15.10
N SER A 75 6.36 30.82 -14.13
CA SER A 75 7.52 31.67 -14.29
C SER A 75 8.73 31.10 -13.55
N THR A 76 9.91 31.32 -14.09
CA THR A 76 11.17 31.00 -13.41
C THR A 76 11.24 31.74 -12.07
N GLY A 77 11.52 31.00 -10.99
CA GLY A 77 11.44 31.51 -9.61
C GLY A 77 10.20 31.07 -8.85
N ASP A 78 9.17 30.56 -9.54
CA ASP A 78 7.98 30.03 -8.90
C ASP A 78 8.27 28.71 -8.17
N TYR A 79 7.42 28.40 -7.20
CA TYR A 79 7.38 27.10 -6.54
C TYR A 79 6.15 26.34 -7.03
N LEU A 80 6.37 25.19 -7.65
CA LEU A 80 5.32 24.35 -8.20
C LEU A 80 5.10 23.14 -7.29
N TYR A 81 3.85 22.93 -6.87
CA TYR A 81 3.49 21.88 -5.92
C TYR A 81 2.45 20.93 -6.50
N TRP A 82 2.76 19.64 -6.43
CA TRP A 82 1.81 18.54 -6.62
C TRP A 82 1.78 17.66 -5.38
N SER A 83 0.67 16.97 -5.17
CA SER A 83 0.53 15.99 -4.10
C SER A 83 0.15 14.63 -4.64
N PHE A 84 0.67 13.57 -4.04
CA PHE A 84 0.41 12.19 -4.45
C PHE A 84 0.31 11.28 -3.22
N PRO A 85 -0.55 10.25 -3.24
CA PRO A 85 -0.60 9.27 -2.18
C PRO A 85 0.56 8.26 -2.30
N ALA A 86 1.09 7.82 -1.17
CA ALA A 86 1.95 6.64 -1.11
C ALA A 86 1.60 5.79 0.12
N ASP A 87 1.52 4.47 -0.08
CA ASP A 87 1.10 3.50 0.93
C ASP A 87 2.24 2.53 1.30
N ILE A 88 2.04 1.75 2.37
CA ILE A 88 3.00 0.79 2.90
C ILE A 88 3.55 -0.11 1.79
N GLY A 89 4.87 -0.31 1.80
CA GLY A 89 5.58 -1.14 0.85
C GLY A 89 5.85 -0.48 -0.49
N GLN A 90 5.22 0.65 -0.79
CA GLN A 90 5.48 1.38 -2.02
C GLN A 90 6.81 2.11 -1.99
N ARG A 91 7.44 2.22 -3.16
CA ARG A 91 8.61 3.05 -3.41
C ARG A 91 8.27 4.05 -4.51
N PRO A 92 7.76 5.24 -4.17
CA PRO A 92 7.45 6.26 -5.16
C PRO A 92 8.73 6.88 -5.72
N THR A 93 8.70 7.20 -7.02
CA THR A 93 9.69 8.00 -7.71
C THR A 93 9.01 9.17 -8.38
N VAL A 94 9.41 10.38 -7.98
CA VAL A 94 8.99 11.61 -8.63
C VAL A 94 9.95 11.89 -9.78
N HIS A 95 9.41 12.05 -10.99
CA HIS A 95 10.12 12.55 -12.16
C HIS A 95 9.60 13.93 -12.48
N ALA A 96 10.49 14.90 -12.65
CA ALA A 96 10.12 16.26 -13.00
C ALA A 96 10.95 16.74 -14.18
N THR A 97 10.27 17.26 -15.18
CA THR A 97 10.86 17.80 -16.40
C THR A 97 10.54 19.28 -16.48
N VAL A 98 11.56 20.14 -16.58
CA VAL A 98 11.38 21.58 -16.75
C VAL A 98 11.83 21.96 -18.15
N LYS A 99 10.89 22.40 -18.99
CA LYS A 99 11.18 23.06 -20.27
C LYS A 99 11.55 24.50 -19.98
N LEU A 100 12.80 24.83 -20.28
CA LEU A 100 13.37 26.13 -20.00
C LEU A 100 12.88 27.17 -21.02
N PRO A 101 12.97 28.48 -20.71
CA PRO A 101 12.66 29.56 -21.65
C PRO A 101 13.45 29.47 -22.97
N ASP A 102 13.30 30.42 -23.88
CA ASP A 102 14.24 30.49 -25.01
C ASP A 102 15.68 30.80 -24.50
N ALA A 103 16.69 30.16 -25.07
CA ALA A 103 18.09 30.41 -24.72
C ALA A 103 18.51 31.87 -24.96
N ALA A 104 17.92 32.54 -25.96
CA ALA A 104 18.17 33.95 -26.24
C ALA A 104 17.62 34.90 -25.17
N ALA A 105 16.62 34.45 -24.39
CA ALA A 105 16.04 35.23 -23.29
C ALA A 105 16.77 35.01 -21.96
N ARG A 106 17.62 33.97 -21.86
CA ARG A 106 18.40 33.66 -20.66
C ARG A 106 19.75 34.33 -20.68
N HIS A 107 20.28 34.62 -19.49
CA HIS A 107 21.56 35.28 -19.32
C HIS A 107 22.62 34.35 -18.72
N GLY A 108 22.30 33.14 -18.27
CA GLY A 108 23.26 32.20 -17.71
C GLY A 108 22.74 30.78 -17.47
N ASP A 109 23.49 30.03 -16.68
CA ASP A 109 23.10 28.72 -16.16
C ASP A 109 21.99 28.85 -15.10
N SER A 110 21.22 27.77 -14.94
CA SER A 110 20.16 27.69 -13.94
C SER A 110 20.22 26.35 -13.20
N THR A 111 20.13 26.39 -11.87
CA THR A 111 20.12 25.21 -11.01
C THR A 111 18.70 24.95 -10.53
N TRP A 112 18.20 23.76 -10.80
CA TRP A 112 16.84 23.33 -10.49
C TRP A 112 16.85 22.20 -9.47
N GLN A 113 15.78 22.12 -8.69
CA GLN A 113 15.62 21.14 -7.62
C GLN A 113 14.20 20.61 -7.55
N VAL A 114 14.07 19.31 -7.34
CA VAL A 114 12.82 18.65 -6.95
C VAL A 114 12.94 18.25 -5.48
N ASP A 115 12.00 18.67 -4.64
CA ASP A 115 11.94 18.25 -3.24
C ASP A 115 10.69 17.44 -2.99
N VAL A 116 10.79 16.43 -2.13
CA VAL A 116 9.63 15.66 -1.71
C VAL A 116 9.44 15.82 -0.22
N TYR A 117 8.22 16.09 0.20
CA TYR A 117 7.85 16.28 1.60
C TYR A 117 6.73 15.31 1.96
N ASP A 118 6.70 14.85 3.20
CA ASP A 118 5.56 14.08 3.72
C ASP A 118 4.41 15.01 4.17
N GLY A 119 3.29 14.41 4.61
CA GLY A 119 2.13 15.15 5.13
C GLY A 119 2.43 16.01 6.37
N LEU A 120 3.53 15.73 7.06
CA LEU A 120 4.03 16.54 8.19
C LEU A 120 5.03 17.61 7.74
N ARG A 121 5.18 17.82 6.43
CA ARG A 121 6.08 18.78 5.78
C ARG A 121 7.56 18.55 6.11
N ARG A 122 7.93 17.33 6.47
CA ARG A 122 9.34 16.95 6.62
C ARG A 122 9.90 16.58 5.26
N HIS A 123 11.07 17.13 4.93
CA HIS A 123 11.78 16.80 3.71
C HIS A 123 12.18 15.32 3.73
N GLN A 124 11.89 14.62 2.64
CA GLN A 124 12.20 13.22 2.45
C GLN A 124 13.40 13.10 1.54
N ALA A 125 14.46 12.47 2.05
CA ALA A 125 15.68 12.28 1.28
C ALA A 125 15.44 11.32 0.10
N CYS A 126 15.90 11.72 -1.08
CA CYS A 126 15.92 10.87 -2.26
C CYS A 126 17.02 9.81 -2.08
N ARG A 127 16.66 8.53 -2.19
CA ARG A 127 17.61 7.42 -2.19
C ARG A 127 18.37 7.32 -3.50
N ILE A 128 17.67 7.58 -4.61
CA ILE A 128 18.18 7.48 -5.98
C ILE A 128 17.62 8.64 -6.77
N GLY A 129 18.36 9.13 -7.76
CA GLY A 129 17.95 10.18 -8.69
C GLY A 129 18.78 11.44 -8.58
N ALA A 130 18.61 12.32 -9.58
CA ALA A 130 19.25 13.63 -9.59
C ALA A 130 18.24 14.66 -9.06
N GLN A 131 18.25 14.85 -7.73
CA GLN A 131 17.35 15.78 -7.06
C GLN A 131 17.63 17.24 -7.47
N THR A 132 18.89 17.56 -7.76
CA THR A 132 19.35 18.88 -8.17
C THR A 132 20.16 18.77 -9.46
N ARG A 133 19.91 19.64 -10.43
CA ARG A 133 20.71 19.72 -11.67
C ARG A 133 20.93 21.16 -12.11
N THR A 134 22.12 21.42 -12.64
CA THR A 134 22.45 22.68 -13.32
C THR A 134 22.27 22.50 -14.82
N ALA A 135 21.50 23.38 -15.46
CA ALA A 135 21.36 23.49 -16.89
C ALA A 135 22.23 24.62 -17.41
N ALA A 136 22.95 24.37 -18.50
CA ALA A 136 23.65 25.42 -19.23
C ALA A 136 22.65 26.41 -19.86
N GLN A 137 23.14 27.59 -20.23
CA GLN A 137 22.31 28.65 -20.84
C GLN A 137 21.63 28.20 -22.13
N ASP A 138 22.17 27.25 -22.88
CA ASP A 138 21.63 26.73 -24.14
C ASP A 138 20.77 25.46 -23.95
N ALA A 139 20.66 24.92 -22.74
CA ALA A 139 19.85 23.75 -22.46
C ALA A 139 18.36 24.03 -22.68
N ALA A 140 17.66 23.16 -23.40
CA ALA A 140 16.22 23.30 -23.61
C ALA A 140 15.40 22.72 -22.45
N THR A 141 15.95 21.76 -21.70
CA THR A 141 15.20 20.99 -20.70
C THR A 141 16.09 20.54 -19.55
N VAL A 142 15.52 20.46 -18.35
CA VAL A 142 16.13 19.87 -17.17
C VAL A 142 15.29 18.71 -16.67
N GLU A 143 15.92 17.55 -16.52
CA GLU A 143 15.31 16.34 -15.98
C GLU A 143 15.79 16.11 -14.55
N LEU A 144 14.85 16.02 -13.62
CA LEU A 144 15.07 15.79 -12.20
C LEU A 144 14.36 14.51 -11.78
N SER A 145 14.93 13.82 -10.80
CA SER A 145 14.30 12.62 -10.24
C SER A 145 14.60 12.43 -8.76
N CYS A 146 13.60 11.94 -8.04
CA CYS A 146 13.69 11.61 -6.62
C CYS A 146 12.95 10.31 -6.33
N THR A 147 13.68 9.21 -6.15
CA THR A 147 13.15 7.94 -5.66
C THR A 147 13.24 7.91 -4.15
N LEU A 148 12.12 7.76 -3.45
CA LEU A 148 12.09 7.67 -1.99
C LEU A 148 12.59 6.30 -1.49
N ARG A 149 12.81 6.23 -0.17
CA ARG A 149 12.87 4.94 0.54
C ARG A 149 11.49 4.28 0.53
N THR A 150 11.46 2.99 0.85
CA THR A 150 10.18 2.26 0.90
C THR A 150 9.33 2.83 2.03
N VAL A 151 8.06 3.11 1.77
CA VAL A 151 7.11 3.55 2.78
C VAL A 151 6.88 2.41 3.78
N ARG A 152 7.03 2.70 5.07
CA ARG A 152 6.84 1.73 6.15
C ARG A 152 5.52 1.97 6.88
N GLY A 153 4.99 0.93 7.54
CA GLY A 153 3.83 1.07 8.43
C GLY A 153 4.15 1.72 9.78
N TRP A 154 5.43 1.83 10.15
CA TRP A 154 5.90 2.39 11.41
C TRP A 154 7.33 2.95 11.27
N SER A 155 7.68 3.90 12.14
CA SER A 155 9.00 4.51 12.26
C SER A 155 9.24 4.93 13.71
N GLU A 156 10.48 4.88 14.19
CA GLU A 156 10.84 5.48 15.48
C GLU A 156 10.67 7.01 15.45
N PRO A 157 10.40 7.66 16.59
CA PRO A 157 10.16 9.11 16.64
C PRO A 157 11.32 9.98 16.15
N TRP A 158 12.56 9.48 16.20
CA TRP A 158 13.76 10.18 15.73
C TRP A 158 14.16 9.80 14.30
N ALA A 159 13.48 8.85 13.68
CA ALA A 159 13.75 8.43 12.31
C ALA A 159 12.87 9.24 11.32
N ASN A 160 13.44 9.55 10.17
CA ASN A 160 12.75 10.20 9.05
C ASN A 160 12.35 9.17 7.99
N ASP A 161 11.87 8.01 8.40
CA ASP A 161 11.44 6.98 7.47
C ASP A 161 10.09 7.37 6.85
N PRO A 162 9.90 7.16 5.52
CA PRO A 162 8.64 7.51 4.87
C PRO A 162 7.47 6.70 5.45
N LEU A 163 6.39 7.38 5.82
CA LEU A 163 5.16 6.80 6.38
C LEU A 163 3.97 6.92 5.41
N PRO A 164 2.91 6.12 5.56
CA PRO A 164 1.81 6.12 4.61
C PRO A 164 1.04 7.43 4.68
N GLY A 165 0.64 7.96 3.53
CA GLY A 165 -0.14 9.19 3.45
C GLY A 165 0.13 9.99 2.18
N THR A 166 -0.18 11.28 2.26
CA THR A 166 0.02 12.21 1.15
C THR A 166 1.41 12.82 1.20
N TYR A 167 2.10 12.77 0.07
CA TYR A 167 3.39 13.40 -0.16
C TYR A 167 3.22 14.60 -1.08
N TYR A 168 4.16 15.53 -1.01
CA TYR A 168 4.17 16.77 -1.77
C TYR A 168 5.48 16.88 -2.53
N ALA A 169 5.41 16.90 -3.86
CA ALA A 169 6.53 17.22 -4.72
C ALA A 169 6.57 18.73 -4.95
N ARG A 170 7.75 19.33 -4.79
CA ARG A 170 8.01 20.73 -5.08
C ARG A 170 9.10 20.84 -6.14
N VAL A 171 8.80 21.48 -7.26
CA VAL A 171 9.81 21.83 -8.27
C VAL A 171 10.09 23.32 -8.18
N THR A 172 11.36 23.69 -8.15
CA THR A 172 11.78 25.09 -8.07
C THR A 172 13.21 25.29 -8.59
N VAL A 173 13.56 26.53 -8.87
CA VAL A 173 14.92 26.97 -9.21
C VAL A 173 15.62 27.43 -7.93
N THR A 174 16.84 26.93 -7.69
CA THR A 174 17.66 27.27 -6.52
C THR A 174 18.86 28.15 -6.86
N GLY A 175 19.24 28.20 -8.14
CA GLY A 175 20.26 29.11 -8.66
C GLY A 175 19.83 29.67 -9.99
N LEU A 176 19.75 31.00 -10.09
CA LEU A 176 19.35 31.70 -11.31
C LEU A 176 19.94 33.12 -11.28
N LYS A 177 20.22 33.69 -12.45
CA LYS A 177 20.53 35.13 -12.53
C LYS A 177 19.29 35.95 -12.25
N ALA A 178 19.46 37.10 -11.59
CA ALA A 178 18.33 37.96 -11.22
C ALA A 178 17.51 38.42 -12.44
N ASP A 179 18.20 38.70 -13.56
CA ASP A 179 17.56 39.13 -14.82
C ASP A 179 16.74 38.02 -15.50
N ASP A 180 16.98 36.75 -15.12
CA ASP A 180 16.26 35.61 -15.67
C ASP A 180 15.00 35.26 -14.86
N LEU A 181 14.73 35.93 -13.73
CA LEU A 181 13.52 35.72 -12.93
C LEU A 181 12.27 36.18 -13.68
N GLY A 182 11.17 35.43 -13.57
CA GLY A 182 9.91 35.78 -14.20
C GLY A 182 9.78 35.36 -15.66
N LEU A 183 10.83 34.78 -16.27
CA LEU A 183 10.74 34.23 -17.63
C LEU A 183 9.77 33.04 -17.69
N PRO A 184 8.96 32.90 -18.76
CA PRO A 184 7.96 31.85 -18.87
C PRO A 184 8.62 30.48 -19.04
N MET A 185 8.12 29.48 -18.32
CA MET A 185 8.58 28.09 -18.36
C MET A 185 7.40 27.12 -18.25
N ARG A 186 7.62 25.88 -18.69
CA ARG A 186 6.67 24.78 -18.49
C ARG A 186 7.31 23.65 -17.71
N ALA A 187 6.65 23.15 -16.68
CA ALA A 187 7.07 21.96 -15.96
C ALA A 187 6.08 20.83 -16.21
N SER A 188 6.56 19.60 -16.22
CA SER A 188 5.73 18.43 -16.02
C SER A 188 6.29 17.56 -14.90
N THR A 189 5.41 16.85 -14.21
CA THR A 189 5.75 15.91 -13.15
C THR A 189 4.91 14.66 -13.30
N THR A 190 5.56 13.51 -13.17
CA THR A 190 4.92 12.20 -13.12
C THR A 190 5.47 11.44 -11.93
N VAL A 191 4.59 10.75 -11.20
CA VAL A 191 4.99 9.93 -10.07
C VAL A 191 4.74 8.48 -10.40
N THR A 192 5.80 7.68 -10.45
CA THR A 192 5.69 6.23 -10.60
C THR A 192 5.87 5.56 -9.25
N SER A 193 5.27 4.39 -9.04
CA SER A 193 5.41 3.66 -7.79
C SER A 193 5.61 2.17 -8.04
N SER A 194 6.67 1.61 -7.46
CA SER A 194 6.92 0.16 -7.47
C SER A 194 6.62 -0.44 -6.11
N ASP A 195 6.05 -1.64 -6.07
CA ASP A 195 5.96 -2.42 -4.83
C ASP A 195 7.35 -2.93 -4.43
N ALA A 196 7.80 -2.53 -3.25
CA ALA A 196 9.05 -2.94 -2.62
C ALA A 196 8.82 -3.44 -1.18
N GLY A 197 7.58 -3.75 -0.80
CA GLY A 197 7.17 -4.05 0.57
C GLY A 197 7.73 -5.36 1.09
N GLY A 198 7.79 -6.40 0.26
CA GLY A 198 8.29 -7.72 0.66
C GLY A 198 9.75 -7.71 1.14
N ALA A 199 10.58 -6.80 0.64
CA ALA A 199 12.00 -6.71 1.02
C ALA A 199 12.27 -5.84 2.25
N GLN A 200 11.23 -5.18 2.81
CA GLN A 200 11.36 -4.21 3.90
C GLN A 200 10.28 -4.43 4.99
N ALA A 201 9.53 -5.53 4.93
CA ALA A 201 8.65 -5.96 5.99
C ALA A 201 9.48 -6.15 7.28
N VAL A 202 9.13 -5.39 8.31
CA VAL A 202 9.91 -5.26 9.55
C VAL A 202 9.81 -6.48 10.48
N ASP A 203 9.14 -7.54 10.05
CA ASP A 203 9.13 -8.85 10.72
C ASP A 203 10.30 -9.75 10.28
N GLY A 204 11.17 -9.27 9.39
CA GLY A 204 12.39 -9.96 9.00
C GLY A 204 13.47 -9.87 10.09
N ALA A 205 13.68 -10.95 10.83
CA ALA A 205 14.88 -11.12 11.64
C ALA A 205 16.14 -11.03 10.74
N LEU A 206 17.16 -10.29 11.17
CA LEU A 206 18.49 -10.39 10.55
C LEU A 206 18.91 -11.86 10.61
N ALA A 207 19.08 -12.50 9.45
CA ALA A 207 19.50 -13.90 9.41
C ALA A 207 20.85 -14.10 10.13
N GLU A 208 21.72 -13.08 10.11
CA GLU A 208 22.95 -13.01 10.87
C GLU A 208 23.25 -11.54 11.26
N PRO A 209 23.78 -11.26 12.46
CA PRO A 209 24.22 -9.93 12.86
C PRO A 209 25.28 -9.39 11.89
N LEU A 210 25.20 -8.11 11.51
CA LEU A 210 26.22 -7.43 10.68
C LEU A 210 27.47 -7.11 11.51
N VAL A 211 28.11 -8.15 12.00
CA VAL A 211 29.37 -8.11 12.73
C VAL A 211 30.40 -8.88 11.90
N PRO A 212 31.66 -8.40 11.77
CA PRO A 212 32.69 -9.16 11.07
C PRO A 212 32.80 -10.59 11.62
N GLY A 213 32.53 -11.59 10.76
CA GLY A 213 32.62 -13.02 11.11
C GLY A 213 31.30 -13.79 11.24
N ALA A 214 30.13 -13.18 11.02
CA ALA A 214 28.85 -13.84 11.27
C ALA A 214 28.48 -15.00 10.31
N GLY A 215 29.13 -15.15 9.15
CA GLY A 215 28.75 -16.10 8.09
C GLY A 215 29.13 -17.58 8.25
N THR A 216 29.20 -18.14 9.47
CA THR A 216 29.56 -19.56 9.68
C THR A 216 28.42 -20.39 10.27
N LYS A 217 27.48 -20.77 9.39
CA LYS A 217 26.58 -21.95 9.39
C LYS A 217 25.81 -22.29 10.68
N MET A 218 24.46 -22.26 10.62
CA MET A 218 23.61 -23.45 10.44
C MET A 218 22.12 -23.04 10.38
N ALA A 219 21.44 -23.36 9.27
CA ALA A 219 20.00 -23.17 9.11
C ALA A 219 19.21 -24.32 9.78
N ALA A 220 18.18 -23.98 10.58
CA ALA A 220 17.13 -24.90 11.01
C ALA A 220 15.80 -24.15 11.32
N ALA A 221 14.81 -24.45 10.48
CA ALA A 221 13.34 -24.34 10.53
C ALA A 221 12.55 -23.65 11.68
N SER A 222 11.55 -22.86 11.22
CA SER A 222 10.10 -22.83 11.57
C SER A 222 9.55 -21.95 12.72
N GLY A 223 8.55 -21.10 12.37
CA GLY A 223 7.32 -20.89 13.16
C GLY A 223 6.66 -19.49 13.13
N GLU A 224 5.66 -19.27 12.27
CA GLU A 224 4.50 -18.34 12.47
C GLU A 224 3.32 -19.15 13.09
N PRO A 225 2.09 -18.66 13.47
CA PRO A 225 1.28 -17.50 12.99
C PRO A 225 0.45 -16.79 14.13
N GLU A 226 -0.55 -15.89 13.96
CA GLU A 226 -1.98 -16.07 13.59
C GLU A 226 -2.65 -14.67 13.45
N ASP A 227 -3.47 -14.46 12.40
CA ASP A 227 -4.52 -13.41 12.25
C ASP A 227 -4.26 -11.98 11.67
N GLY A 228 -3.73 -11.90 10.42
CA GLY A 228 -4.12 -10.98 9.30
C GLY A 228 -4.18 -9.43 9.53
N TRP A 229 -4.62 -8.53 8.63
CA TRP A 229 -5.23 -8.47 7.28
C TRP A 229 -4.85 -7.05 6.73
N ALA A 230 -4.36 -6.81 5.52
CA ALA A 230 -5.12 -6.72 4.27
C ALA A 230 -4.14 -6.46 3.11
N SER A 231 -4.09 -7.38 2.15
CA SER A 231 -3.39 -7.19 0.88
C SER A 231 -4.28 -7.74 -0.23
N GLY A 232 -4.52 -6.95 -1.27
CA GLY A 232 -5.43 -7.26 -2.38
C GLY A 232 -5.22 -8.65 -3.00
N LEU A 233 -6.26 -9.09 -3.72
CA LEU A 233 -6.47 -10.44 -4.27
C LEU A 233 -5.38 -10.96 -5.23
N TRP A 234 -4.32 -10.19 -5.49
CA TRP A 234 -3.27 -10.47 -6.47
C TRP A 234 -1.85 -10.20 -5.94
N SER A 235 -1.63 -10.23 -4.62
CA SER A 235 -0.26 -10.13 -4.07
C SER A 235 0.50 -11.46 -4.15
N SER A 236 1.83 -11.42 -4.03
CA SER A 236 2.70 -12.60 -3.96
C SER A 236 2.28 -13.61 -2.88
N ARG A 237 1.50 -13.17 -1.89
CA ARG A 237 0.85 -14.01 -0.87
C ARG A 237 -0.16 -14.98 -1.48
N TRP A 238 -0.99 -14.54 -2.43
CA TRP A 238 -1.98 -15.38 -3.10
C TRP A 238 -1.34 -16.44 -4.00
N LEU A 239 -0.23 -16.11 -4.67
CA LEU A 239 0.56 -17.07 -5.46
C LEU A 239 1.06 -18.23 -4.60
N TRP A 240 1.63 -17.92 -3.43
CA TRP A 240 2.12 -18.94 -2.51
C TRP A 240 0.98 -19.72 -1.82
N THR A 241 -0.14 -19.06 -1.50
CA THR A 241 -1.27 -19.71 -0.83
C THR A 241 -2.04 -20.63 -1.77
N ALA A 242 -2.33 -20.18 -2.99
CA ALA A 242 -2.96 -21.00 -4.01
C ALA A 242 -2.03 -22.15 -4.44
N GLY A 243 -0.74 -21.87 -4.64
CA GLY A 243 0.28 -22.88 -4.95
C GLY A 243 0.40 -23.94 -3.85
N GLY A 244 0.47 -23.51 -2.59
CA GLY A 244 0.50 -24.40 -1.42
C GLY A 244 -0.77 -25.22 -1.25
N GLY A 245 -1.94 -24.63 -1.47
CA GLY A 245 -3.23 -25.33 -1.40
C GLY A 245 -3.35 -26.44 -2.45
N VAL A 246 -2.93 -26.17 -3.69
CA VAL A 246 -2.90 -27.17 -4.76
C VAL A 246 -1.93 -28.30 -4.41
N LEU A 247 -0.72 -27.99 -3.92
CA LEU A 247 0.25 -29.00 -3.49
C LEU A 247 -0.26 -29.85 -2.32
N GLY A 248 -0.91 -29.24 -1.33
CA GLY A 248 -1.51 -29.93 -0.19
C GLY A 248 -2.64 -30.87 -0.61
N ALA A 249 -3.50 -30.43 -1.54
CA ALA A 249 -4.56 -31.28 -2.09
C ALA A 249 -4.00 -32.49 -2.84
N LEU A 250 -2.96 -32.29 -3.66
CA LEU A 250 -2.29 -33.39 -4.37
C LEU A 250 -1.61 -34.37 -3.41
N ALA A 251 -0.97 -33.87 -2.35
CA ALA A 251 -0.38 -34.71 -1.31
C ALA A 251 -1.44 -35.51 -0.54
N GLY A 252 -2.59 -34.90 -0.21
CA GLY A 252 -3.71 -35.56 0.46
C GLY A 252 -4.35 -36.64 -0.40
N ILE A 253 -4.59 -36.37 -1.69
CA ILE A 253 -5.10 -37.35 -2.65
C ILE A 253 -4.09 -38.49 -2.83
N GLY A 254 -2.81 -38.17 -2.97
CA GLY A 254 -1.74 -39.17 -3.09
C GLY A 254 -1.64 -40.07 -1.86
N GLY A 255 -1.65 -39.49 -0.66
CA GLY A 255 -1.66 -40.23 0.61
C GLY A 255 -2.91 -41.09 0.77
N TYR A 256 -4.07 -40.60 0.36
CA TYR A 256 -5.32 -41.37 0.36
C TYR A 256 -5.27 -42.57 -0.59
N CYS A 257 -4.78 -42.39 -1.81
CA CYS A 257 -4.60 -43.47 -2.77
C CYS A 257 -3.62 -44.55 -2.26
N LEU A 258 -2.55 -44.14 -1.58
CA LEU A 258 -1.57 -45.06 -0.99
C LEU A 258 -2.13 -45.83 0.21
N THR A 259 -2.97 -45.20 1.04
CA THR A 259 -3.49 -45.80 2.28
C THR A 259 -4.76 -46.61 2.07
N ARG A 260 -5.52 -46.39 0.99
CA ARG A 260 -6.81 -47.09 0.79
C ARG A 260 -6.67 -48.59 0.58
N GLY A 261 -5.48 -49.08 0.20
CA GLY A 261 -5.19 -50.49 -0.06
C GLY A 261 -6.02 -51.09 -1.20
N SER A 262 -5.54 -52.13 -1.87
CA SER A 262 -6.39 -52.89 -2.79
C SER A 262 -7.50 -53.56 -1.99
N GLY A 263 -8.76 -53.17 -2.22
CA GLY A 263 -9.92 -53.60 -1.45
C GLY A 263 -10.06 -55.12 -1.29
N ARG A 264 -10.82 -55.52 -0.27
CA ARG A 264 -11.05 -56.89 0.19
C ARG A 264 -11.41 -57.85 -0.97
N PRO A 265 -10.76 -59.02 -1.12
CA PRO A 265 -11.10 -59.96 -2.17
C PRO A 265 -12.53 -60.47 -2.01
N ALA A 266 -13.31 -60.33 -3.08
CA ALA A 266 -14.64 -60.90 -3.18
C ALA A 266 -14.53 -62.42 -3.41
N ARG A 267 -14.44 -63.19 -2.33
CA ARG A 267 -14.78 -64.61 -2.36
C ARG A 267 -15.18 -65.09 -0.97
N VAL A 268 -16.48 -65.06 -0.71
CA VAL A 268 -17.12 -65.93 0.28
C VAL A 268 -17.59 -67.16 -0.51
N PRO A 269 -17.17 -68.39 -0.16
CA PRO A 269 -17.70 -69.59 -0.80
C PRO A 269 -19.18 -69.75 -0.40
N ALA A 270 -20.03 -70.09 -1.36
CA ALA A 270 -21.40 -70.51 -1.05
C ALA A 270 -21.34 -71.80 -0.22
N GLY A 271 -21.96 -71.79 0.95
CA GLY A 271 -22.11 -72.97 1.79
C GLY A 271 -22.98 -74.03 1.11
N ILE A 272 -22.54 -75.28 1.27
CA ILE A 272 -23.25 -76.56 1.11
C ILE A 272 -24.70 -76.55 1.61
#